data_AF-A0A519FEG6-F1
#
_entry.id   AF-A0A519FEG6-F1
#
_cell.length_a   1.000
_cell.length_b   1.000
_cell.length_c   1.000
_cell.angle_alpha   90.00
_cell.angle_beta   90.00
_cell.angle_gamma   90.00
#
_symmetry.space_group_name_H-M   'P 1'
#
loop_
_entity.id
_entity.type
_entity.pdbx_description
1 polymer ?
#
loop_
_entity_poly.entity_id
_entity_poly.type
_entity_poly.pdbx_seq_one_letter_code
_entity_poly.pdbx_strand_id
1 'polypeptide(L)'
;MRSRFFSLLSCLLLSATAAQSVQAVDLTTQRQYYDEAKRALAKGDSGPYRTYAAALADYPLEPYLAYDELTARLNSASDEEVEKFFAEHGDLPQANYMKLRWLRLLASRGDWQPFVKYYDPKLNFVELDCLYGSYQLSHNQRSEGYANAEKTWMTGKTLPAACDTFFTQWAVEGQLTEQKRWQRAKLAAQGRNYALANQLVNSMTTLAPQGRLLIAVAQKPEMVNNQGQFMPADEAMSDVVGLGLRRLAKQDPQRAMELLDSYAPVLHFSHEEQVQIAKEIGLTLARSYDGRALEVMTQYDPD
;
A
#
# COMPACT_ATOMS: atom_id res chain seq x y z
N MET A 1 -47.54 -41.51 78.56
CA MET A 1 -48.88 -41.72 77.97
C MET A 1 -48.78 -41.50 76.46
N ARG A 2 -49.04 -42.56 75.68
CA ARG A 2 -49.64 -42.62 74.33
C ARG A 2 -49.13 -41.64 73.25
N SER A 3 -48.36 -42.12 72.26
CA SER A 3 -48.82 -42.58 70.91
C SER A 3 -49.06 -41.39 69.95
N ARG A 4 -48.53 -41.30 68.72
CA ARG A 4 -48.76 -42.19 67.57
C ARG A 4 -47.75 -41.98 66.42
N PHE A 5 -47.40 -43.11 65.80
CA PHE A 5 -46.86 -43.30 64.44
C PHE A 5 -47.84 -42.82 63.35
N PHE A 6 -47.37 -42.81 62.08
CA PHE A 6 -47.99 -42.46 60.78
C PHE A 6 -47.69 -41.01 60.34
N SER A 7 -47.20 -40.69 59.15
CA SER A 7 -47.14 -41.42 57.87
C SER A 7 -46.04 -40.79 57.01
N LEU A 8 -45.00 -41.55 56.65
CA LEU A 8 -44.04 -41.19 55.60
C LEU A 8 -44.58 -41.74 54.28
N LEU A 9 -45.21 -40.89 53.46
CA LEU A 9 -45.54 -41.23 52.08
C LEU A 9 -45.29 -40.02 51.16
N SER A 10 -44.27 -40.18 50.32
CA SER A 10 -44.32 -39.94 48.88
C SER A 10 -44.66 -38.52 48.39
N CYS A 11 -43.62 -37.79 47.96
CA CYS A 11 -43.64 -36.97 46.74
C CYS A 11 -42.20 -36.57 46.38
N LEU A 12 -41.37 -37.55 46.01
CA LEU A 12 -40.13 -37.29 45.28
C LEU A 12 -40.53 -37.15 43.79
N LEU A 13 -40.93 -35.94 43.40
CA LEU A 13 -41.06 -35.59 41.98
C LEU A 13 -39.65 -35.56 41.39
N LEU A 14 -39.26 -36.65 40.73
CA LEU A 14 -38.10 -36.67 39.85
C LEU A 14 -38.37 -35.69 38.69
N SER A 15 -37.79 -34.50 38.79
CA SER A 15 -37.54 -33.64 37.64
C SER A 15 -36.52 -34.34 36.75
N ALA A 16 -36.97 -35.24 35.88
CA ALA A 16 -36.16 -35.75 34.78
C ALA A 16 -35.97 -34.59 33.79
N THR A 17 -34.94 -33.79 33.99
CA THR A 17 -34.40 -32.95 32.92
C THR A 17 -33.87 -33.88 31.86
N ALA A 18 -34.67 -34.12 30.80
CA ALA A 18 -34.17 -34.70 29.58
C ALA A 18 -33.07 -33.75 29.06
N ALA A 19 -31.81 -34.10 29.32
CA ALA A 19 -30.69 -33.51 28.62
C ALA A 19 -30.85 -33.92 27.16
N GLN A 20 -31.51 -33.07 26.37
CA GLN A 20 -31.46 -33.18 24.92
C GLN A 20 -30.00 -32.94 24.56
N SER A 21 -29.29 -34.03 24.26
CA SER A 21 -28.01 -33.96 23.56
C SER A 21 -28.32 -33.32 22.21
N VAL A 22 -28.03 -32.03 22.07
CA VAL A 22 -27.99 -31.38 20.76
C VAL A 22 -26.94 -32.13 19.97
N GLN A 23 -27.37 -33.06 19.11
CA GLN A 23 -26.45 -33.72 18.20
C GLN A 23 -25.98 -32.65 17.22
N ALA A 24 -24.69 -32.34 17.26
CA ALA A 24 -24.06 -31.53 16.24
C ALA A 24 -24.39 -32.14 14.87
N VAL A 25 -24.76 -31.28 13.91
CA VAL A 25 -25.04 -31.69 12.54
C VAL A 25 -23.79 -32.39 11.99
N ASP A 26 -23.97 -33.49 11.26
CA ASP A 26 -22.80 -34.22 10.76
C ASP A 26 -22.00 -33.37 9.75
N LEU A 27 -20.70 -33.66 9.65
CA LEU A 27 -19.78 -32.89 8.81
C LEU A 27 -20.17 -32.87 7.31
N THR A 28 -20.87 -33.91 6.83
CA THR A 28 -21.31 -33.98 5.44
C THR A 28 -22.43 -32.99 5.18
N THR A 29 -23.40 -32.90 6.10
CA THR A 29 -24.46 -31.91 6.03
C THR A 29 -23.92 -30.49 6.22
N GLN A 30 -22.97 -30.27 7.14
CA GLN A 30 -22.33 -28.96 7.30
C GLN A 30 -21.65 -28.48 6.00
N ARG A 31 -20.95 -29.37 5.29
CA ARG A 31 -20.36 -29.06 3.98
C ARG A 31 -21.42 -28.63 2.95
N GLN A 32 -22.54 -29.33 2.91
CA GLN A 32 -23.64 -28.99 2.00
C GLN A 32 -24.25 -27.62 2.31
N TYR A 33 -24.52 -27.36 3.59
CA TYR A 33 -25.02 -26.05 4.05
C TYR A 33 -24.03 -24.93 3.76
N TYR A 34 -22.75 -25.15 4.00
CA TYR A 34 -21.70 -24.19 3.68
C TYR A 34 -21.68 -23.85 2.18
N ASP A 35 -21.67 -24.86 1.32
CA ASP A 35 -21.62 -24.68 -0.13
C ASP A 35 -22.87 -23.96 -0.67
N GLU A 36 -24.05 -24.26 -0.11
CA GLU A 36 -25.29 -23.57 -0.45
C GLU A 36 -25.26 -22.11 0.00
N ALA A 37 -24.90 -21.84 1.26
CA ALA A 37 -24.76 -20.50 1.79
C ALA A 37 -23.76 -19.66 0.99
N LYS A 38 -22.59 -20.23 0.65
CA LYS A 38 -21.58 -19.58 -0.17
C LYS A 38 -22.11 -19.18 -1.55
N ARG A 39 -22.81 -20.10 -2.24
CA ARG A 39 -23.42 -19.81 -3.55
C ARG A 39 -24.51 -18.76 -3.48
N ALA A 40 -25.27 -18.72 -2.38
CA ALA A 40 -26.32 -17.73 -2.16
C ALA A 40 -25.73 -16.34 -1.86
N LEU A 41 -24.72 -16.26 -0.98
CA LEU A 41 -24.00 -15.02 -0.66
C LEU A 41 -23.36 -14.40 -1.89
N ALA A 42 -22.77 -15.21 -2.78
CA ALA A 42 -22.22 -14.75 -4.06
C ALA A 42 -23.27 -14.09 -4.98
N LYS A 43 -24.57 -14.32 -4.73
CA LYS A 43 -25.70 -13.71 -5.45
C LYS A 43 -26.39 -12.61 -4.63
N GLY A 44 -25.84 -12.24 -3.47
CA GLY A 44 -26.43 -11.26 -2.55
C GLY A 44 -27.54 -11.81 -1.64
N ASP A 45 -27.75 -13.13 -1.61
CA ASP A 45 -28.75 -13.76 -0.75
C ASP A 45 -28.12 -14.33 0.52
N SER A 46 -28.33 -13.64 1.64
CA SER A 46 -27.89 -14.05 2.98
C SER A 46 -28.87 -14.99 3.70
N GLY A 47 -30.00 -15.34 3.07
CA GLY A 47 -31.02 -16.23 3.63
C GLY A 47 -30.47 -17.59 4.04
N PRO A 48 -29.86 -18.37 3.14
CA PRO A 48 -29.30 -19.68 3.48
C PRO A 48 -28.22 -19.63 4.57
N TYR A 49 -27.35 -18.62 4.55
CA TYR A 49 -26.36 -18.43 5.62
C TYR A 49 -27.02 -18.24 7.00
N ARG A 50 -28.03 -17.35 7.11
CA ARG A 50 -28.77 -17.14 8.36
C ARG A 50 -29.51 -18.40 8.81
N THR A 51 -30.11 -19.13 7.89
CA THR A 51 -30.82 -20.39 8.19
C THR A 51 -29.88 -21.45 8.75
N TYR A 52 -28.66 -21.55 8.24
CA TYR A 52 -27.70 -22.58 8.62
C TYR A 52 -26.72 -22.16 9.72
N ALA A 53 -26.80 -20.92 10.24
CA ALA A 53 -25.84 -20.37 11.19
C ALA A 53 -25.60 -21.27 12.43
N ALA A 54 -26.67 -21.77 13.06
CA ALA A 54 -26.53 -22.66 14.21
C ALA A 54 -25.89 -24.02 13.87
N ALA A 55 -26.16 -24.53 12.67
CA ALA A 55 -25.60 -25.80 12.19
C ALA A 55 -24.13 -25.68 11.77
N LEU A 56 -23.67 -24.46 11.44
CA LEU A 56 -22.31 -24.16 11.00
C LEU A 56 -21.43 -23.56 12.11
N ALA A 57 -21.96 -23.36 13.31
CA ALA A 57 -21.27 -22.63 14.38
C ALA A 57 -19.89 -23.21 14.78
N ASP A 58 -19.69 -24.53 14.64
CA ASP A 58 -18.42 -25.21 14.87
C ASP A 58 -17.70 -25.64 13.58
N TYR A 59 -18.23 -25.26 12.41
CA TYR A 59 -17.67 -25.62 11.12
C TYR A 59 -16.46 -24.73 10.79
N PRO A 60 -15.26 -25.28 10.53
CA PRO A 60 -14.02 -24.49 10.44
C PRO A 60 -13.98 -23.37 9.40
N LEU A 61 -14.80 -23.46 8.33
CA LEU A 61 -14.84 -22.45 7.27
C LEU A 61 -16.00 -21.46 7.42
N GLU A 62 -16.87 -21.62 8.42
CA GLU A 62 -17.97 -20.68 8.69
C GLU A 62 -17.51 -19.21 8.76
N PRO A 63 -16.35 -18.86 9.36
CA PRO A 63 -15.90 -17.47 9.41
C PRO A 63 -15.70 -16.80 8.04
N TYR A 64 -15.51 -17.59 6.97
CA TYR A 64 -15.45 -17.08 5.60
C TYR A 64 -16.84 -16.65 5.10
N LEU A 65 -17.92 -17.34 5.48
CA LEU A 65 -19.28 -16.92 5.18
C LEU A 65 -19.65 -15.64 5.97
N ALA A 66 -19.25 -15.57 7.23
CA ALA A 66 -19.42 -14.37 8.04
C ALA A 66 -18.70 -13.16 7.43
N TYR A 67 -17.47 -13.35 6.95
CA TYR A 67 -16.72 -12.31 6.22
C TYR A 67 -17.44 -11.86 4.95
N ASP A 68 -17.91 -12.81 4.11
CA ASP A 68 -18.57 -12.50 2.85
C ASP A 68 -19.91 -11.77 3.08
N GLU A 69 -20.70 -12.22 4.04
CA GLU A 69 -21.98 -11.61 4.41
C GLU A 69 -21.80 -10.20 4.95
N LEU A 70 -20.90 -10.02 5.93
CA LEU A 70 -20.63 -8.71 6.51
C LEU A 70 -20.05 -7.75 5.48
N THR A 71 -19.17 -8.22 4.59
CA THR A 71 -18.61 -7.39 3.50
C THR A 71 -19.71 -6.90 2.58
N ALA A 72 -20.68 -7.75 2.22
CA ALA A 72 -21.77 -7.41 1.32
C ALA A 72 -22.68 -6.31 1.87
N ARG A 73 -22.92 -6.29 3.18
CA ARG A 73 -23.77 -5.30 3.86
C ARG A 73 -23.01 -4.26 4.67
N LEU A 74 -21.70 -4.12 4.47
CA LEU A 74 -20.83 -3.30 5.32
C LEU A 74 -21.30 -1.85 5.46
N ASN A 75 -21.90 -1.29 4.40
CA ASN A 75 -22.45 0.08 4.41
C ASN A 75 -23.58 0.28 5.44
N SER A 76 -24.32 -0.77 5.80
CA SER A 76 -25.41 -0.72 6.78
C SER A 76 -25.10 -1.44 8.08
N ALA A 77 -23.94 -2.09 8.19
CA ALA A 77 -23.50 -2.73 9.42
C ALA A 77 -23.17 -1.69 10.50
N SER A 78 -23.42 -2.01 11.76
CA SER A 78 -22.99 -1.17 12.88
C SER A 78 -21.51 -1.38 13.19
N ASP A 79 -20.88 -0.42 13.87
CA ASP A 79 -19.49 -0.57 14.28
C ASP A 79 -19.33 -1.76 15.23
N GLU A 80 -20.30 -2.02 16.12
CA GLU A 80 -20.28 -3.16 17.04
C GLU A 80 -20.27 -4.51 16.30
N GLU A 81 -20.97 -4.62 15.17
CA GLU A 81 -20.95 -5.85 14.35
C GLU A 81 -19.57 -6.09 13.73
N VAL A 82 -18.92 -5.03 13.25
CA VAL A 82 -17.59 -5.11 12.64
C VAL A 82 -16.51 -5.36 13.70
N GLU A 83 -16.61 -4.69 14.85
CA GLU A 83 -15.74 -4.92 16.00
C GLU A 83 -15.84 -6.37 16.50
N LYS A 84 -17.07 -6.90 16.58
CA LYS A 84 -17.31 -8.30 16.94
C LYS A 84 -16.65 -9.26 15.95
N PHE A 85 -16.80 -9.02 14.64
CA PHE A 85 -16.14 -9.82 13.62
C PHE A 85 -14.61 -9.84 13.81
N PHE A 86 -13.98 -8.71 14.13
CA PHE A 86 -12.52 -8.70 14.38
C PHE A 86 -12.12 -9.38 15.69
N ALA A 87 -12.96 -9.31 16.71
CA ALA A 87 -12.71 -10.01 17.97
C ALA A 87 -12.76 -11.54 17.80
N GLU A 88 -13.67 -12.04 16.96
CA GLU A 88 -13.90 -13.47 16.74
C GLU A 88 -13.06 -14.05 15.60
N HIS A 89 -12.73 -13.25 14.58
CA HIS A 89 -12.15 -13.72 13.30
C HIS A 89 -11.01 -12.83 12.77
N GLY A 90 -10.34 -12.08 13.66
CA GLY A 90 -9.24 -11.17 13.28
C GLY A 90 -7.99 -11.88 12.76
N ASP A 91 -7.87 -13.19 12.93
CA ASP A 91 -6.78 -14.04 12.45
C ASP A 91 -6.98 -14.56 11.03
N LEU A 92 -8.17 -14.34 10.43
CA LEU A 92 -8.41 -14.71 9.03
C LEU A 92 -7.41 -13.99 8.11
N PRO A 93 -6.83 -14.69 7.11
CA PRO A 93 -5.90 -14.08 6.16
C PRO A 93 -6.46 -12.82 5.47
N GLN A 94 -7.78 -12.79 5.24
CA GLN A 94 -8.48 -11.67 4.61
C GLN A 94 -9.01 -10.61 5.59
N ALA A 95 -8.85 -10.77 6.90
CA ALA A 95 -9.36 -9.81 7.90
C ALA A 95 -8.84 -8.38 7.66
N ASN A 96 -7.59 -8.24 7.22
CA ASN A 96 -7.02 -6.93 6.88
C ASN A 96 -7.75 -6.24 5.71
N TYR A 97 -8.31 -6.99 4.76
CA TYR A 97 -9.14 -6.41 3.70
C TYR A 97 -10.52 -5.97 4.23
N MET A 98 -11.07 -6.61 5.26
CA MET A 98 -12.24 -6.07 5.97
C MET A 98 -11.87 -4.74 6.65
N LYS A 99 -10.73 -4.67 7.35
CA LYS A 99 -10.23 -3.42 7.96
C LYS A 99 -10.09 -2.30 6.94
N LEU A 100 -9.49 -2.58 5.78
CA LEU A 100 -9.38 -1.60 4.68
C LEU A 100 -10.74 -1.04 4.26
N ARG A 101 -11.74 -1.90 4.05
CA ARG A 101 -13.07 -1.48 3.62
C ARG A 101 -13.79 -0.67 4.69
N TRP A 102 -13.75 -1.13 5.94
CA TRP A 102 -14.42 -0.46 7.04
C TRP A 102 -13.75 0.89 7.37
N LEU A 103 -12.43 0.95 7.44
CA LEU A 103 -11.71 2.22 7.65
C LEU A 103 -11.95 3.22 6.52
N ARG A 104 -12.07 2.76 5.26
CA ARG A 104 -12.49 3.64 4.15
C ARG A 104 -13.90 4.21 4.37
N LEU A 105 -14.84 3.38 4.81
CA LEU A 105 -16.21 3.79 5.13
C LEU A 105 -16.20 4.86 6.24
N LEU A 106 -15.50 4.59 7.35
CA LEU A 106 -15.38 5.52 8.48
C LEU A 106 -14.79 6.87 8.04
N ALA A 107 -13.70 6.86 7.28
CA ALA A 107 -13.09 8.09 6.75
C ALA A 107 -14.05 8.86 5.84
N SER A 108 -14.82 8.17 4.97
CA SER A 108 -15.80 8.81 4.08
C SER A 108 -16.96 9.48 4.82
N ARG A 109 -17.29 9.01 6.03
CA ARG A 109 -18.32 9.58 6.92
C ARG A 109 -17.77 10.68 7.84
N GLY A 110 -16.46 10.78 7.95
CA GLY A 110 -15.79 11.64 8.94
C GLY A 110 -15.77 11.05 10.35
N ASP A 111 -16.03 9.75 10.49
CA ASP A 111 -16.02 9.02 11.76
C ASP A 111 -14.58 8.71 12.19
N TRP A 112 -13.85 9.76 12.56
CA TRP A 112 -12.41 9.69 12.78
C TRP A 112 -12.01 8.98 14.07
N GLN A 113 -12.84 9.02 15.12
CA GLN A 113 -12.53 8.35 16.38
C GLN A 113 -12.34 6.83 16.22
N PRO A 114 -13.30 6.07 15.65
CA PRO A 114 -13.08 4.65 15.37
C PRO A 114 -12.01 4.43 14.30
N PHE A 115 -11.89 5.32 13.30
CA PHE A 115 -10.81 5.21 12.29
C PHE A 115 -9.43 5.17 12.94
N VAL A 116 -9.12 6.14 13.81
CA VAL A 116 -7.81 6.25 14.46
C VAL A 116 -7.58 5.11 15.47
N LYS A 117 -8.64 4.64 16.13
CA LYS A 117 -8.58 3.48 17.05
C LYS A 117 -8.12 2.21 16.34
N TYR A 118 -8.56 2.00 15.09
CA TYR A 118 -8.35 0.73 14.36
C TYR A 118 -7.35 0.81 13.22
N TYR A 119 -6.92 2.00 12.84
CA TYR A 119 -5.81 2.20 11.91
C TYR A 119 -4.51 1.62 12.50
N ASP A 120 -3.81 0.84 11.69
CA ASP A 120 -2.48 0.32 12.00
C ASP A 120 -1.60 0.41 10.73
N PRO A 121 -0.46 1.14 10.77
CA PRO A 121 0.45 1.22 9.62
C PRO A 121 1.01 -0.14 9.19
N LYS A 122 0.99 -1.16 10.06
CA LYS A 122 1.42 -2.53 9.72
C LYS A 122 0.46 -3.25 8.76
N LEU A 123 -0.72 -2.68 8.49
CA LEU A 123 -1.62 -3.17 7.45
C LEU A 123 -1.04 -2.99 6.04
N ASN A 124 -0.05 -2.11 5.87
CA ASN A 124 0.63 -1.85 4.60
C ASN A 124 -0.31 -1.45 3.45
N PHE A 125 -1.41 -0.75 3.77
CA PHE A 125 -2.30 -0.14 2.78
C PHE A 125 -2.02 1.36 2.69
N VAL A 126 -1.30 1.78 1.65
CA VAL A 126 -0.97 3.20 1.40
C VAL A 126 -2.21 4.09 1.36
N GLU A 127 -3.34 3.55 0.93
CA GLU A 127 -4.62 4.26 0.98
C GLU A 127 -5.01 4.68 2.41
N LEU A 128 -4.86 3.77 3.39
CA LEU A 128 -5.15 4.08 4.79
C LEU A 128 -4.11 5.05 5.37
N ASP A 129 -2.84 4.91 4.99
CA ASP A 129 -1.78 5.84 5.40
C ASP A 129 -2.11 7.27 4.94
N CYS A 130 -2.62 7.43 3.72
CA CYS A 130 -3.05 8.72 3.17
C CYS A 130 -4.31 9.28 3.84
N LEU A 131 -5.29 8.43 4.16
CA LEU A 131 -6.47 8.84 4.92
C LEU A 131 -6.09 9.29 6.34
N TYR A 132 -5.21 8.55 7.00
CA TYR A 132 -4.67 8.92 8.31
C TYR A 132 -3.86 10.22 8.26
N GLY A 133 -3.02 10.40 7.24
CA GLY A 133 -2.30 11.65 7.02
C GLY A 133 -3.25 12.85 6.84
N SER A 134 -4.33 12.68 6.08
CA SER A 134 -5.36 13.72 5.92
C SER A 134 -6.06 14.05 7.25
N TYR A 135 -6.36 13.02 8.05
CA TYR A 135 -6.86 13.20 9.41
C TYR A 135 -5.90 14.05 10.25
N GLN A 136 -4.60 13.72 10.25
CA GLN A 136 -3.58 14.42 11.03
C GLN A 136 -3.52 15.91 10.69
N LEU A 137 -3.49 16.24 9.40
CA LEU A 137 -3.46 17.65 8.95
C LEU A 137 -4.74 18.40 9.34
N SER A 138 -5.89 17.72 9.30
CA SER A 138 -7.20 18.31 9.64
C SER A 138 -7.43 18.46 11.15
N HIS A 139 -6.63 17.78 11.99
CA HIS A 139 -6.78 17.75 13.46
C HIS A 139 -5.56 18.34 14.18
N ASN A 140 -4.87 19.29 13.55
CA ASN A 140 -3.72 20.02 14.11
C ASN A 140 -2.49 19.16 14.47
N GLN A 141 -2.38 17.93 13.96
CA GLN A 141 -1.20 17.07 14.07
C GLN A 141 -0.27 17.31 12.87
N ARG A 142 0.09 18.58 12.66
CA ARG A 142 0.77 19.03 11.44
C ARG A 142 2.17 18.42 11.29
N SER A 143 2.93 18.31 12.37
CA SER A 143 4.30 17.79 12.29
C SER A 143 4.31 16.33 11.81
N GLU A 144 3.42 15.51 12.36
CA GLU A 144 3.24 14.11 12.01
C GLU A 144 2.68 13.97 10.60
N GLY A 145 1.66 14.78 10.27
CA GLY A 145 1.07 14.81 8.93
C GLY A 145 2.08 15.19 7.85
N TYR A 146 2.98 16.15 8.11
CA TYR A 146 4.04 16.53 7.16
C TYR A 146 5.08 15.43 6.99
N ALA A 147 5.52 14.80 8.07
CA ALA A 147 6.45 13.67 8.00
C ALA A 147 5.85 12.50 7.21
N ASN A 148 4.57 12.19 7.44
CA ASN A 148 3.86 11.15 6.70
C ASN A 148 3.66 11.51 5.22
N ALA A 149 3.33 12.77 4.91
CA ALA A 149 3.20 13.24 3.54
C ALA A 149 4.53 13.08 2.79
N GLU A 150 5.63 13.52 3.40
CA GLU A 150 6.95 13.43 2.80
C GLU A 150 7.38 11.98 2.54
N LYS A 151 7.24 11.11 3.54
CA LYS A 151 7.50 9.67 3.39
C LYS A 151 6.67 9.04 2.27
N THR A 152 5.38 9.36 2.21
CA THR A 152 4.44 8.75 1.24
C THR A 152 4.63 9.31 -0.17
N TRP A 153 5.04 10.57 -0.28
CA TRP A 153 5.25 11.27 -1.55
C TRP A 153 6.45 10.75 -2.34
N MET A 154 7.53 10.33 -1.66
CA MET A 154 8.80 9.95 -2.28
C MET A 154 8.78 8.57 -2.97
N THR A 155 7.97 8.46 -4.04
CA THR A 155 7.84 7.24 -4.85
C THR A 155 7.55 7.57 -6.31
N GLY A 156 8.11 6.76 -7.22
CA GLY A 156 7.82 6.82 -8.67
C GLY A 156 6.53 6.10 -9.09
N LYS A 157 5.77 5.55 -8.14
CA LYS A 157 4.53 4.82 -8.40
C LYS A 157 3.32 5.75 -8.33
N THR A 158 2.31 5.44 -9.13
CA THR A 158 0.97 6.03 -8.98
C THR A 158 0.39 5.54 -7.66
N LEU A 159 -0.18 6.48 -6.89
CA LEU A 159 -0.74 6.20 -5.56
C LEU A 159 -2.27 6.16 -5.63
N PRO A 160 -2.94 5.55 -4.63
CA PRO A 160 -4.41 5.56 -4.55
C PRO A 160 -4.98 6.98 -4.52
N ALA A 161 -6.20 7.16 -5.04
CA ALA A 161 -6.88 8.47 -5.10
C ALA A 161 -7.07 9.13 -3.73
N ALA A 162 -7.15 8.35 -2.64
CA ALA A 162 -7.20 8.89 -1.28
C ALA A 162 -5.99 9.77 -0.92
N CYS A 163 -4.85 9.57 -1.59
CA CYS A 163 -3.65 10.39 -1.40
C CYS A 163 -3.75 11.77 -2.07
N ASP A 164 -4.67 11.97 -3.01
CA ASP A 164 -4.80 13.25 -3.72
C ASP A 164 -5.28 14.35 -2.77
N THR A 165 -6.28 14.06 -1.93
CA THR A 165 -6.73 14.99 -0.88
C THR A 165 -5.61 15.28 0.11
N PHE A 166 -4.88 14.26 0.56
CA PHE A 166 -3.78 14.41 1.51
C PHE A 166 -2.69 15.35 0.98
N PHE A 167 -2.21 15.10 -0.24
CA PHE A 167 -1.17 15.93 -0.85
C PHE A 167 -1.67 17.32 -1.24
N THR A 168 -2.96 17.48 -1.54
CA THR A 168 -3.56 18.79 -1.76
C THR A 168 -3.53 19.62 -0.48
N GLN A 169 -3.91 19.05 0.67
CA GLN A 169 -3.80 19.71 1.97
C GLN A 169 -2.34 20.10 2.29
N TRP A 170 -1.42 19.15 2.09
CA TRP A 170 0.02 19.40 2.29
C TRP A 170 0.58 20.50 1.37
N ALA A 171 0.09 20.58 0.13
CA ALA A 171 0.48 21.61 -0.82
C ALA A 171 -0.07 22.99 -0.47
N VAL A 172 -1.31 23.07 0.02
CA VAL A 172 -1.93 24.33 0.48
C VAL A 172 -1.15 24.93 1.66
N GLU A 173 -0.58 24.09 2.52
CA GLU A 173 0.30 24.49 3.63
C GLU A 173 1.74 24.85 3.17
N GLY A 174 1.98 24.94 1.86
CA GLY A 174 3.27 25.34 1.26
C GLY A 174 4.38 24.29 1.34
N GLN A 175 4.09 23.09 1.85
CA GLN A 175 5.11 22.08 2.12
C GLN A 175 5.49 21.24 0.88
N LEU A 176 4.59 21.16 -0.12
CA LEU A 176 4.87 20.50 -1.39
C LEU A 176 5.56 21.47 -2.36
N THR A 177 6.85 21.70 -2.10
CA THR A 177 7.69 22.56 -2.93
C THR A 177 7.90 22.00 -4.33
N GLU A 178 8.31 22.86 -5.26
CA GLU A 178 8.67 22.44 -6.61
C GLU A 178 9.80 21.40 -6.61
N GLN A 179 10.78 21.53 -5.69
CA GLN A 179 11.86 20.55 -5.51
C GLN A 179 11.34 19.16 -5.14
N LYS A 180 10.33 19.07 -4.27
CA LYS A 180 9.70 17.78 -3.91
C LYS A 180 8.95 17.18 -5.11
N ARG A 181 8.33 18.00 -5.96
CA ARG A 181 7.71 17.53 -7.22
C ARG A 181 8.78 17.03 -8.19
N TRP A 182 9.91 17.73 -8.31
CA TRP A 182 11.06 17.32 -9.10
C TRP A 182 11.61 15.96 -8.68
N GLN A 183 11.87 15.78 -7.38
CA GLN A 183 12.34 14.50 -6.83
C GLN A 183 11.39 13.34 -7.17
N ARG A 184 10.08 13.54 -7.05
CA ARG A 184 9.09 12.52 -7.42
C ARG A 184 9.03 12.28 -8.93
N ALA A 185 9.16 13.33 -9.75
CA ALA A 185 9.21 13.20 -11.20
C ALA A 185 10.44 12.39 -11.66
N LYS A 186 11.60 12.57 -11.02
CA LYS A 186 12.79 11.74 -11.21
C LYS A 186 12.53 10.28 -10.90
N LEU A 187 11.95 9.97 -9.74
CA LEU A 187 11.60 8.59 -9.37
C LEU A 187 10.62 7.97 -10.37
N ALA A 188 9.63 8.73 -10.83
CA ALA A 188 8.66 8.27 -11.83
C ALA A 188 9.33 8.01 -13.19
N ALA A 189 10.19 8.92 -13.66
CA ALA A 189 10.94 8.77 -14.89
C ALA A 189 11.92 7.59 -14.83
N GLN A 190 12.62 7.41 -13.71
CA GLN A 190 13.46 6.23 -13.43
C GLN A 190 12.66 4.94 -13.54
N GLY A 191 11.49 4.88 -12.91
CA GLY A 191 10.56 3.75 -12.94
C GLY A 191 9.77 3.58 -14.24
N ARG A 192 10.03 4.38 -15.29
CA ARG A 192 9.29 4.38 -16.58
C ARG A 192 7.80 4.73 -16.44
N ASN A 193 7.38 5.31 -15.32
CA ASN A 193 6.03 5.83 -15.14
C ASN A 193 5.93 7.24 -15.75
N TYR A 194 5.98 7.29 -17.07
CA TYR A 194 6.00 8.57 -17.80
C TYR A 194 4.69 9.35 -17.68
N ALA A 195 3.55 8.68 -17.44
CA ALA A 195 2.28 9.36 -17.19
C ALA A 195 2.36 10.20 -15.91
N LEU A 196 2.82 9.59 -14.81
CA LEU A 196 3.03 10.32 -13.54
C LEU A 196 4.10 11.40 -13.68
N ALA A 197 5.22 11.10 -14.34
CA ALA A 197 6.28 12.09 -14.54
C ALA A 197 5.76 13.33 -15.29
N ASN A 198 5.01 13.14 -16.38
CA ASN A 198 4.41 14.25 -17.12
C ASN A 198 3.42 15.04 -16.26
N GLN A 199 2.55 14.37 -15.50
CA GLN A 199 1.62 15.05 -14.59
C GLN A 199 2.36 15.94 -13.59
N LEU A 200 3.43 15.42 -12.97
CA LEU A 200 4.23 16.16 -12.00
C LEU A 200 4.94 17.35 -12.65
N VAL A 201 5.57 17.15 -13.81
CA VAL A 201 6.26 18.20 -14.58
C VAL A 201 5.30 19.31 -15.02
N ASN A 202 4.07 18.97 -15.42
CA ASN A 202 3.05 19.95 -15.78
C ASN A 202 2.55 20.77 -14.58
N SER A 203 2.79 20.31 -13.35
CA SER A 203 2.47 21.04 -12.12
C SER A 203 3.63 21.91 -11.59
N MET A 204 4.78 21.92 -12.28
CA MET A 204 5.94 22.75 -11.98
C MET A 204 5.91 24.04 -12.80
N THR A 205 6.57 25.09 -12.31
CA THR A 205 6.65 26.39 -12.98
C THR A 205 8.04 26.65 -13.52
N THR A 206 9.06 26.57 -12.67
CA THR A 206 10.46 26.89 -13.00
C THR A 206 11.22 25.68 -13.56
N LEU A 207 10.97 24.48 -13.03
CA LEU A 207 11.65 23.23 -13.43
C LEU A 207 10.95 22.48 -14.57
N ALA A 208 9.83 22.99 -15.07
CA ALA A 208 9.06 22.33 -16.12
C ALA A 208 9.87 22.08 -17.42
N PRO A 209 10.73 23.00 -17.92
CA PRO A 209 11.60 22.74 -19.07
C PRO A 209 12.57 21.57 -18.84
N GLN A 210 13.26 21.57 -17.71
CA GLN A 210 14.17 20.48 -17.31
C GLN A 210 13.40 19.17 -17.14
N GLY A 211 12.17 19.22 -16.63
CA GLY A 211 11.32 18.03 -16.46
C GLY A 211 10.90 17.39 -17.77
N ARG A 212 10.63 18.21 -18.79
CA ARG A 212 10.36 17.70 -20.14
C ARG A 212 11.61 17.02 -20.73
N LEU A 213 12.79 17.60 -20.54
CA LEU A 213 14.06 16.99 -20.94
C LEU A 213 14.34 15.70 -20.17
N LEU A 214 14.09 15.66 -18.86
CA LEU A 214 14.22 14.47 -18.01
C LEU A 214 13.42 13.31 -18.58
N ILE A 215 12.15 13.55 -18.95
CA ILE A 215 11.27 12.53 -19.52
C ILE A 215 11.76 12.11 -20.92
N ALA A 216 12.13 13.07 -21.77
CA ALA A 216 12.62 12.80 -23.12
C ALA A 216 13.90 11.95 -23.10
N VAL A 217 14.89 12.34 -22.30
CA VAL A 217 16.14 11.59 -22.09
C VAL A 217 15.87 10.22 -21.46
N ALA A 218 14.91 10.14 -20.52
CA ALA A 218 14.52 8.85 -19.96
C ALA A 218 13.89 7.91 -21.01
N GLN A 219 13.29 8.42 -22.06
CA GLN A 219 12.75 7.60 -23.17
C GLN A 219 13.81 7.32 -24.24
N LYS A 220 14.72 8.29 -24.47
CA LYS A 220 15.73 8.32 -25.53
C LYS A 220 17.09 8.72 -24.94
N PRO A 221 17.80 7.80 -24.28
CA PRO A 221 19.04 8.14 -23.59
C PRO A 221 20.14 8.64 -24.52
N GLU A 222 20.10 8.30 -25.81
CA GLU A 222 21.01 8.81 -26.84
C GLU A 222 20.99 10.35 -26.98
N MET A 223 19.95 11.03 -26.48
CA MET A 223 19.91 12.49 -26.45
C MET A 223 21.07 13.10 -25.64
N VAL A 224 21.64 12.38 -24.67
CA VAL A 224 22.80 12.84 -23.89
C VAL A 224 24.08 12.99 -24.73
N ASN A 225 24.08 12.57 -25.99
CA ASN A 225 25.17 12.88 -26.93
C ASN A 225 25.24 14.37 -27.30
N ASN A 226 24.13 15.10 -27.22
CA ASN A 226 24.08 16.52 -27.60
C ASN A 226 24.29 17.41 -26.36
N GLN A 227 25.54 17.55 -25.93
CA GLN A 227 25.92 18.26 -24.70
C GLN A 227 25.37 19.69 -24.59
N GLY A 228 25.26 20.39 -25.73
CA GLY A 228 24.73 21.76 -25.75
C GLY A 228 23.28 21.89 -25.26
N GLN A 229 22.49 20.80 -25.28
CA GLN A 229 21.12 20.81 -24.75
C GLN A 229 21.04 20.83 -23.22
N PHE A 230 22.14 20.49 -22.54
CA PHE A 230 22.19 20.38 -21.08
C PHE A 230 22.97 21.53 -20.44
N MET A 231 23.14 22.62 -21.20
CA MET A 231 23.84 23.84 -20.77
C MET A 231 22.87 25.04 -20.73
N PRO A 232 23.02 25.98 -19.78
CA PRO A 232 24.00 25.97 -18.70
C PRO A 232 23.76 24.84 -17.70
N ALA A 233 24.83 24.36 -17.09
CA ALA A 233 24.77 23.31 -16.08
C ALA A 233 24.09 23.83 -14.81
N ASP A 234 23.07 23.11 -14.35
CA ASP A 234 22.47 23.25 -13.02
C ASP A 234 22.22 21.86 -12.41
N GLU A 235 21.72 21.82 -11.18
CA GLU A 235 21.43 20.55 -10.50
C GLU A 235 20.38 19.71 -11.26
N ALA A 236 19.38 20.36 -11.86
CA ALA A 236 18.32 19.68 -12.60
C ALA A 236 18.83 19.09 -13.93
N MET A 237 19.73 19.76 -14.63
CA MET A 237 20.40 19.23 -15.82
C MET A 237 21.36 18.09 -15.47
N SER A 238 22.05 18.19 -14.33
CA SER A 238 22.88 17.11 -13.81
C SER A 238 22.02 15.85 -13.56
N ASP A 239 20.84 16.01 -12.97
CA ASP A 239 19.88 14.94 -12.78
C ASP A 239 19.35 14.33 -14.09
N VAL A 240 19.06 15.17 -15.09
CA VAL A 240 18.61 14.75 -16.43
C VAL A 240 19.68 13.88 -17.10
N VAL A 241 20.92 14.39 -17.16
CA VAL A 241 22.04 13.71 -17.79
C VAL A 241 22.39 12.43 -17.03
N GLY A 242 22.42 12.46 -15.69
CA GLY A 242 22.73 11.27 -14.89
C GLY A 242 21.73 10.13 -15.09
N LEU A 243 20.43 10.43 -15.17
CA LEU A 243 19.42 9.45 -15.59
C LEU A 243 19.65 8.93 -17.02
N GLY A 244 19.98 9.82 -17.95
CA GLY A 244 20.30 9.48 -19.33
C GLY A 244 21.50 8.55 -19.44
N LEU A 245 22.60 8.86 -18.77
CA LEU A 245 23.84 8.06 -18.76
C LEU A 245 23.60 6.66 -18.18
N ARG A 246 22.87 6.53 -17.06
CA ARG A 246 22.49 5.20 -16.54
C ARG A 246 21.66 4.39 -17.53
N ARG A 247 20.78 5.04 -18.30
CA ARG A 247 19.98 4.34 -19.32
C ARG A 247 20.81 4.00 -20.56
N LEU A 248 21.67 4.91 -20.99
CA LEU A 248 22.59 4.69 -22.10
C LEU A 248 23.56 3.56 -21.76
N ALA A 249 24.05 3.49 -20.52
CA ALA A 249 24.98 2.46 -20.08
C ALA A 249 24.45 1.03 -20.30
N LYS A 250 23.13 0.82 -20.23
CA LYS A 250 22.49 -0.48 -20.53
C LYS A 250 22.46 -0.83 -22.02
N GLN A 251 22.62 0.15 -22.90
CA GLN A 251 22.53 0.01 -24.36
C GLN A 251 23.93 0.08 -25.00
N ASP A 252 24.72 1.04 -24.56
CA ASP A 252 26.07 1.36 -25.04
C ASP A 252 26.92 1.81 -23.83
N PRO A 253 27.50 0.86 -23.06
CA PRO A 253 28.29 1.18 -21.88
C PRO A 253 29.57 1.93 -22.21
N GLN A 254 30.17 1.69 -23.38
CA GLN A 254 31.35 2.41 -23.82
C GLN A 254 31.02 3.89 -24.03
N ARG A 255 29.93 4.17 -24.77
CA ARG A 255 29.55 5.56 -25.01
C ARG A 255 29.14 6.29 -23.73
N ALA A 256 28.45 5.59 -22.83
CA ALA A 256 28.09 6.15 -21.53
C ALA A 256 29.33 6.51 -20.69
N MET A 257 30.39 5.69 -20.74
CA MET A 257 31.66 5.96 -20.07
C MET A 257 32.35 7.21 -20.65
N GLU A 258 32.51 7.29 -21.97
CA GLU A 258 33.09 8.47 -22.64
C GLU A 258 32.33 9.75 -22.30
N LEU A 259 30.99 9.67 -22.27
CA LEU A 259 30.16 10.81 -21.91
C LEU A 259 30.27 11.16 -20.43
N LEU A 260 30.37 10.18 -19.52
CA LEU A 260 30.60 10.45 -18.10
C LEU A 260 31.88 11.27 -17.90
N ASP A 261 32.99 10.88 -18.52
CA ASP A 261 34.27 11.61 -18.44
C ASP A 261 34.12 13.06 -18.93
N SER A 262 33.34 13.27 -19.99
CA SER A 262 33.12 14.61 -20.56
C SER A 262 32.17 15.48 -19.73
N TYR A 263 31.18 14.89 -19.05
CA TYR A 263 30.19 15.61 -18.26
C TYR A 263 30.63 15.85 -16.82
N ALA A 264 31.39 14.94 -16.22
CA ALA A 264 31.86 15.03 -14.84
C ALA A 264 32.54 16.37 -14.47
N PRO A 265 33.37 17.01 -15.32
CA PRO A 265 33.99 18.29 -14.97
C PRO A 265 33.06 19.51 -15.11
N VAL A 266 31.92 19.38 -15.80
CA VAL A 266 31.04 20.51 -16.13
C VAL A 266 29.66 20.44 -15.45
N LEU A 267 29.18 19.24 -15.11
CA LEU A 267 27.92 19.02 -14.40
C LEU A 267 28.17 18.82 -12.91
N HIS A 268 27.16 19.15 -12.10
CA HIS A 268 27.20 19.06 -10.64
C HIS A 268 26.71 17.69 -10.15
N PHE A 269 27.34 16.61 -10.63
CA PHE A 269 27.00 15.28 -10.12
C PHE A 269 27.42 15.13 -8.66
N SER A 270 26.51 14.64 -7.82
CA SER A 270 26.91 14.16 -6.49
C SER A 270 27.82 12.93 -6.63
N HIS A 271 28.64 12.67 -5.62
CA HIS A 271 29.46 11.46 -5.58
C HIS A 271 28.60 10.20 -5.75
N GLU A 272 27.45 10.14 -5.05
CA GLU A 272 26.50 9.02 -5.19
C GLU A 272 26.00 8.85 -6.63
N GLU A 273 25.66 9.95 -7.33
CA GLU A 273 25.20 9.87 -8.72
C GLU A 273 26.31 9.34 -9.65
N GLN A 274 27.55 9.80 -9.48
CA GLN A 274 28.70 9.28 -10.23
C GLN A 274 28.89 7.78 -10.00
N VAL A 275 28.85 7.34 -8.74
CA VAL A 275 28.95 5.92 -8.36
C VAL A 275 27.82 5.10 -9.00
N GLN A 276 26.58 5.60 -9.00
CA GLN A 276 25.46 4.88 -9.62
C GLN A 276 25.60 4.78 -11.15
N ILE A 277 26.10 5.82 -11.82
CA ILE A 277 26.38 5.77 -13.27
C ILE A 277 27.50 4.76 -13.55
N ALA A 278 28.64 4.90 -12.85
CA ALA A 278 29.80 4.02 -13.02
C ALA A 278 29.45 2.55 -12.73
N LYS A 279 28.66 2.28 -11.69
CA LYS A 279 28.17 0.95 -11.36
C LYS A 279 27.34 0.34 -12.50
N GLU A 280 26.43 1.10 -13.11
CA GLU A 280 25.63 0.60 -14.22
C GLU A 280 26.48 0.32 -15.47
N ILE A 281 27.47 1.16 -15.75
CA ILE A 281 28.47 0.93 -16.81
C ILE A 281 29.26 -0.34 -16.53
N GLY A 282 29.89 -0.44 -15.35
CA GLY A 282 30.73 -1.56 -14.94
C GLY A 282 29.97 -2.89 -14.94
N LEU A 283 28.74 -2.92 -14.41
CA LEU A 283 27.90 -4.12 -14.44
C LEU A 283 27.53 -4.55 -15.88
N THR A 284 27.31 -3.59 -16.78
CA THR A 284 26.99 -3.92 -18.17
C THR A 284 28.23 -4.44 -18.91
N LEU A 285 29.40 -3.81 -18.74
CA LEU A 285 30.68 -4.28 -19.27
C LEU A 285 31.06 -5.67 -18.74
N ALA A 286 30.86 -5.91 -17.44
CA ALA A 286 31.15 -7.20 -16.82
C ALA A 286 30.31 -8.33 -17.41
N ARG A 287 29.03 -8.07 -17.68
CA ARG A 287 28.13 -9.04 -18.34
C ARG A 287 28.57 -9.39 -19.77
N SER A 288 29.31 -8.50 -20.43
CA SER A 288 29.90 -8.75 -21.75
C SER A 288 31.35 -9.21 -21.71
N TYR A 289 31.90 -9.55 -20.52
CA TYR A 289 33.30 -9.95 -20.33
C TYR A 289 34.33 -8.92 -20.80
N ASP A 290 34.00 -7.63 -20.72
CA ASP A 290 34.91 -6.55 -21.07
C ASP A 290 35.84 -6.24 -19.88
N GLY A 291 37.16 -6.27 -20.11
CA GLY A 291 38.17 -6.05 -19.08
C GLY A 291 38.11 -4.65 -18.43
N ARG A 292 37.53 -3.66 -19.12
CA ARG A 292 37.34 -2.30 -18.60
C ARG A 292 36.35 -2.24 -17.43
N ALA A 293 35.53 -3.27 -17.25
CA ALA A 293 34.57 -3.32 -16.15
C ALA A 293 35.25 -3.16 -14.78
N LEU A 294 36.38 -3.85 -14.56
CA LEU A 294 37.12 -3.79 -13.31
C LEU A 294 37.71 -2.40 -13.05
N GLU A 295 38.25 -1.77 -14.10
CA GLU A 295 38.82 -0.43 -14.02
C GLU A 295 37.76 0.60 -13.61
N VAL A 296 36.61 0.62 -14.31
CA VAL A 296 35.51 1.53 -13.98
C VAL A 296 34.96 1.29 -12.57
N MET A 297 34.77 0.03 -12.17
CA MET A 297 34.26 -0.27 -10.82
C MET A 297 35.26 0.12 -9.73
N THR A 298 36.56 -0.02 -9.97
CA THR A 298 37.62 0.32 -8.99
C THR A 298 37.78 1.83 -8.86
N GLN A 299 37.67 2.58 -9.97
CA GLN A 299 37.81 4.04 -9.97
C GLN A 299 36.73 4.74 -9.14
N TYR A 300 35.53 4.15 -9.05
CA TYR A 300 34.36 4.70 -8.37
C TYR A 300 33.92 3.85 -7.17
N ASP A 301 34.79 2.97 -6.66
CA ASP A 301 34.51 2.19 -5.45
C ASP A 301 34.50 3.15 -4.25
N PRO A 302 33.42 3.24 -3.45
CA PRO A 302 33.45 4.01 -2.22
C PRO A 302 34.46 3.40 -1.23
N ASP A 303 35.33 4.24 -0.66
CA ASP A 303 36.23 3.85 0.44
C ASP A 303 35.49 3.21 1.63
#